data_AF-A0A919ZZF3-F1
#
_entry.id   AF-A0A919ZZF3-F1
#
_cell.length_a   1.000
_cell.length_b   1.000
_cell.length_c   1.000
_cell.angle_alpha   90.00
_cell.angle_beta   90.00
_cell.angle_gamma   90.00
#
_symmetry.space_group_name_H-M   'P 1'
#
loop_
_entity.id
_entity.type
_entity.pdbx_description
1 polymer ?
#
loop_
_entity_poly.entity_id
_entity_poly.type
_entity_poly.pdbx_seq_one_letter_code
_entity_poly.pdbx_strand_id
1 'polypeptide(L)'
;MLLHGGGLTGACWETTPDGRPGWLHNFLSAGFAVYVLDNVERGRSGFCAIENVWDGQPIQRTLKEAWDIFRFGKPENYESGKPFKGLEFPLEYMEAFQRQFVPRWTSTSGAQVRGIGEALKKIGSCVLICHSQGGFLGGKAAVENIDVIKGLICVEASGWPRLTDINKDIAKKAPWLVLLGDYIDESPRWRSARTEAAEFCEHMNSLGGNASLISLPDVGFKGASHMLMMDRHSDKIAGWISKWIFVLCRIDLFKY
;
A
#
# COMPACT_ATOMS: atom_id res chain seq x y z
N MET A 1 6.87 2.46 8.99
CA MET A 1 6.79 1.02 8.66
C MET A 1 6.13 0.87 7.29
N LEU A 2 6.68 0.03 6.42
CA LEU A 2 6.18 -0.26 5.07
C LEU A 2 5.55 -1.66 5.05
N LEU A 3 4.30 -1.76 4.60
CA LEU A 3 3.51 -2.99 4.56
C LEU A 3 3.04 -3.28 3.14
N HIS A 4 3.55 -4.37 2.56
CA HIS A 4 3.24 -4.80 1.20
C HIS A 4 1.78 -5.30 1.02
N GLY A 5 1.36 -5.42 -0.24
CA GLY A 5 0.07 -5.97 -0.64
C GLY A 5 0.02 -7.50 -0.78
N GLY A 6 -1.11 -8.00 -1.28
CA GLY A 6 -1.29 -9.43 -1.52
C GLY A 6 -0.40 -9.92 -2.65
N GLY A 7 0.16 -11.12 -2.54
CA GLY A 7 0.97 -11.78 -3.57
C GLY A 7 2.37 -11.18 -3.78
N LEU A 8 2.80 -10.30 -2.89
CA LEU A 8 4.13 -9.68 -2.84
C LEU A 8 4.76 -9.89 -1.46
N THR A 9 6.03 -9.50 -1.31
CA THR A 9 6.77 -9.41 -0.04
C THR A 9 7.20 -7.95 0.19
N GLY A 10 7.96 -7.69 1.24
CA GLY A 10 8.65 -6.42 1.49
C GLY A 10 9.58 -5.98 0.35
N ALA A 11 10.00 -6.90 -0.53
CA ALA A 11 10.79 -6.60 -1.72
C ALA A 11 10.13 -5.56 -2.64
N CYS A 12 8.79 -5.40 -2.57
CA CYS A 12 8.11 -4.40 -3.38
C CYS A 12 8.50 -2.95 -3.04
N TRP A 13 9.14 -2.73 -1.89
CA TRP A 13 9.64 -1.43 -1.45
C TRP A 13 11.14 -1.24 -1.72
N GLU A 14 11.86 -2.29 -2.13
CA GLU A 14 13.32 -2.31 -2.23
C GLU A 14 13.81 -1.73 -3.56
N THR A 15 14.53 -2.48 -4.40
CA THR A 15 14.95 -2.03 -5.74
C THR A 15 13.80 -2.27 -6.72
N THR A 16 13.53 -1.30 -7.58
CA THR A 16 12.45 -1.43 -8.59
C THR A 16 12.81 -2.50 -9.64
N PRO A 17 11.82 -3.02 -10.40
CA PRO A 17 12.09 -4.03 -11.43
C PRO A 17 13.13 -3.61 -12.48
N ASP A 18 13.22 -2.31 -12.76
CA ASP A 18 14.18 -1.70 -13.68
C ASP A 18 15.50 -1.25 -13.01
N GLY A 19 15.75 -1.67 -11.77
CA GLY A 19 17.03 -1.49 -11.08
C GLY A 19 17.21 -0.14 -10.37
N ARG A 20 16.22 0.75 -10.39
CA ARG A 20 16.28 2.03 -9.66
C ARG A 20 16.09 1.82 -8.15
N PRO A 21 16.54 2.77 -7.32
CA PRO A 21 16.17 2.80 -5.91
C PRO A 21 14.65 2.92 -5.74
N GLY A 22 14.04 1.99 -5.02
CA GLY A 22 12.65 2.11 -4.59
C GLY A 22 12.51 2.82 -3.24
N TRP A 23 11.30 2.78 -2.70
CA TRP A 23 10.89 3.62 -1.58
C TRP A 23 11.64 3.38 -0.27
N LEU A 24 12.13 2.17 -0.01
CA LEU A 24 13.03 1.90 1.11
C LEU A 24 14.24 2.85 1.06
N HIS A 25 14.92 2.90 -0.08
CA HIS A 25 16.10 3.72 -0.29
C HIS A 25 15.77 5.22 -0.27
N ASN A 26 14.65 5.60 -0.90
CA ASN A 26 14.24 7.00 -0.95
C ASN A 26 13.89 7.54 0.44
N PHE A 27 13.18 6.77 1.27
CA PHE A 27 12.87 7.18 2.64
C PHE A 27 14.09 7.16 3.56
N LEU A 28 15.00 6.19 3.41
CA LEU A 28 16.28 6.22 4.13
C LEU A 28 17.09 7.47 3.76
N SER A 29 17.15 7.81 2.48
CA SER A 29 17.86 9.00 1.99
C SER A 29 17.20 10.31 2.47
N ALA A 30 15.89 10.29 2.72
CA ALA A 30 15.17 11.41 3.34
C ALA A 30 15.36 11.49 4.87
N GLY A 31 16.12 10.56 5.48
CA GLY A 31 16.42 10.59 6.92
C GLY A 31 15.44 9.84 7.81
N PHE A 32 14.54 9.02 7.24
CA PHE A 32 13.64 8.18 8.04
C PHE A 32 14.30 6.86 8.44
N ALA A 33 14.03 6.39 9.66
CA ALA A 33 14.21 4.97 9.99
C ALA A 33 13.12 4.17 9.28
N VAL A 34 13.52 3.19 8.45
CA VAL A 34 12.58 2.40 7.64
C VAL A 34 12.53 0.96 8.13
N TYR A 35 11.31 0.49 8.38
CA TYR A 35 11.00 -0.88 8.75
C TYR A 35 10.16 -1.50 7.65
N VAL A 36 10.68 -2.52 6.97
CA VAL A 36 10.00 -3.25 5.91
C VAL A 36 9.51 -4.58 6.47
N LEU A 37 8.20 -4.82 6.41
CA LEU A 37 7.60 -6.03 6.94
C LEU A 37 7.35 -7.05 5.82
N ASP A 38 7.73 -8.31 6.06
CA ASP A 38 7.15 -9.48 5.39
C ASP A 38 6.00 -9.99 6.26
N ASN A 39 4.78 -9.94 5.74
CA ASN A 39 3.58 -10.31 6.49
C ASN A 39 3.52 -11.82 6.75
N VAL A 40 2.71 -12.24 7.72
CA VAL A 40 2.49 -13.67 8.02
C VAL A 40 2.12 -14.43 6.74
N GLU A 41 2.67 -15.65 6.64
CA GLU A 41 2.67 -16.58 5.48
C GLU A 41 3.54 -16.18 4.29
N ARG A 42 4.21 -15.02 4.34
CA ARG A 42 4.85 -14.42 3.19
C ARG A 42 6.36 -14.24 3.35
N GLY A 43 7.13 -14.54 2.30
CA GLY A 43 8.56 -14.24 2.25
C GLY A 43 9.32 -14.86 3.43
N ARG A 44 10.04 -14.03 4.18
CA ARG A 44 10.81 -14.44 5.38
C ARG A 44 9.91 -14.83 6.57
N SER A 45 8.65 -14.42 6.54
CA SER A 45 7.60 -14.83 7.48
C SER A 45 6.76 -15.96 6.89
N GLY A 46 7.43 -16.97 6.32
CA GLY A 46 6.85 -17.98 5.45
C GLY A 46 5.71 -18.81 6.04
N PHE A 47 5.04 -19.58 5.19
CA PHE A 47 3.90 -20.40 5.57
C PHE A 47 4.33 -21.69 6.28
N CYS A 48 3.48 -22.19 7.19
CA CYS A 48 3.59 -23.53 7.75
C CYS A 48 3.18 -24.58 6.70
N ALA A 49 4.06 -25.53 6.37
CA ALA A 49 3.81 -26.59 5.39
C ALA A 49 2.97 -27.76 5.93
N ILE A 50 2.59 -27.75 7.22
CA ILE A 50 1.75 -28.78 7.82
C ILE A 50 0.31 -28.58 7.34
N GLU A 51 -0.31 -29.66 6.86
CA GLU A 51 -1.70 -29.65 6.41
C GLU A 51 -2.66 -29.17 7.52
N ASN A 52 -3.74 -28.50 7.10
CA ASN A 52 -4.80 -27.98 7.98
C ASN A 52 -4.40 -26.88 8.97
N VAL A 53 -3.14 -26.39 8.96
CA VAL A 53 -2.76 -25.18 9.73
C VAL A 53 -3.35 -23.92 9.09
N TRP A 54 -3.42 -23.89 7.76
CA TRP A 54 -4.05 -22.82 7.00
C TRP A 54 -5.30 -23.37 6.31
N ASP A 55 -6.41 -22.66 6.46
CA ASP A 55 -7.64 -23.01 5.76
C ASP A 55 -7.52 -22.65 4.28
N GLY A 56 -7.90 -23.58 3.40
CA GLY A 56 -7.82 -23.42 1.95
C GLY A 56 -6.40 -23.50 1.36
N GLN A 57 -6.34 -23.37 0.03
CA GLN A 57 -5.10 -23.45 -0.75
C GLN A 57 -4.52 -22.07 -1.03
N PRO A 58 -3.18 -21.96 -1.17
CA PRO A 58 -2.58 -20.71 -1.61
C PRO A 58 -3.00 -20.39 -3.05
N ILE A 59 -3.21 -19.10 -3.31
CA ILE A 59 -3.42 -18.57 -4.65
C ILE A 59 -2.15 -17.89 -5.14
N GLN A 60 -1.88 -18.02 -6.43
CA GLN A 60 -0.79 -17.35 -7.12
C GLN A 60 -1.35 -16.26 -8.02
N ARG A 61 -0.59 -15.18 -8.20
CA ARG A 61 -0.94 -14.13 -9.15
C ARG A 61 -0.28 -14.40 -10.50
N THR A 62 -1.09 -14.40 -11.55
CA THR A 62 -0.62 -14.44 -12.93
C THR A 62 -0.27 -13.04 -13.44
N LEU A 63 0.53 -12.95 -14.50
CA LEU A 63 0.79 -11.68 -15.18
C LEU A 63 -0.47 -11.06 -15.78
N LYS A 64 -1.43 -11.89 -16.23
CA LYS A 64 -2.71 -11.43 -16.78
C LYS A 64 -3.58 -10.75 -15.71
N GLU A 65 -3.66 -11.35 -14.52
CA GLU A 65 -4.34 -10.71 -13.38
C GLU A 65 -3.60 -9.46 -12.93
N ALA A 66 -2.26 -9.49 -12.90
CA ALA A 66 -1.46 -8.31 -12.57
C ALA A 66 -1.69 -7.17 -13.57
N TRP A 67 -1.76 -7.45 -14.86
CA TRP A 67 -2.02 -6.45 -15.90
C TRP A 67 -3.30 -5.65 -15.67
N ASP A 68 -4.40 -6.35 -15.38
CA ASP A 68 -5.70 -5.73 -15.10
C ASP A 68 -5.69 -5.03 -13.72
N ILE A 69 -5.38 -5.78 -12.65
CA ILE A 69 -5.46 -5.24 -11.28
C ILE A 69 -4.49 -4.07 -11.13
N PHE A 70 -3.30 -4.12 -11.73
CA PHE A 70 -2.29 -3.08 -11.59
C PHE A 70 -2.43 -1.92 -12.57
N ARG A 71 -3.47 -1.97 -13.41
CA ARG A 71 -3.84 -0.94 -14.38
C ARG A 71 -2.69 -0.61 -15.34
N PHE A 72 -2.07 -1.64 -15.92
CA PHE A 72 -1.06 -1.45 -16.96
C PHE A 72 -1.71 -1.15 -18.32
N GLY A 73 -2.87 -1.70 -18.58
CA GLY A 73 -3.68 -1.41 -19.76
C GLY A 73 -5.08 -1.96 -19.59
N LYS A 74 -5.91 -1.84 -20.64
CA LYS A 74 -7.22 -2.51 -20.64
C LYS A 74 -7.05 -4.03 -20.60
N PRO A 75 -7.95 -4.80 -19.95
CA PRO A 75 -7.83 -6.25 -19.85
C PRO A 75 -7.70 -6.95 -21.21
N GLU A 76 -8.46 -6.49 -22.22
CA GLU A 76 -8.42 -7.00 -23.59
C GLU A 76 -7.09 -6.76 -24.30
N ASN A 77 -6.28 -5.82 -23.82
CA ASN A 77 -4.99 -5.49 -24.42
C ASN A 77 -3.83 -6.35 -23.91
N TYR A 78 -4.04 -7.22 -22.91
CA TYR A 78 -2.96 -8.02 -22.30
C TYR A 78 -2.13 -8.78 -23.35
N GLU A 79 -2.77 -9.51 -24.26
CA GLU A 79 -2.08 -10.31 -25.28
C GLU A 79 -1.32 -9.43 -26.29
N SER A 80 -1.85 -8.23 -26.57
CA SER A 80 -1.20 -7.24 -27.46
C SER A 80 -0.09 -6.45 -26.76
N GLY A 81 0.00 -6.52 -25.43
CA GLY A 81 0.91 -5.73 -24.62
C GLY A 81 0.70 -4.22 -24.70
N LYS A 82 -0.47 -3.74 -25.15
CA LYS A 82 -0.74 -2.30 -25.36
C LYS A 82 -1.16 -1.60 -24.05
N PRO A 83 -0.29 -0.81 -23.42
CA PRO A 83 -0.61 -0.18 -22.14
C PRO A 83 -1.53 1.03 -22.29
N PHE A 84 -1.98 1.57 -21.16
CA PHE A 84 -2.55 2.91 -21.13
C PHE A 84 -1.50 3.95 -21.58
N LYS A 85 -1.96 4.98 -22.28
CA LYS A 85 -1.09 6.06 -22.75
C LYS A 85 -0.51 6.82 -21.56
N GLY A 86 0.82 6.92 -21.51
CA GLY A 86 1.53 7.64 -20.45
C GLY A 86 1.74 6.82 -19.17
N LEU A 87 1.52 5.50 -19.20
CA LEU A 87 1.80 4.63 -18.05
C LEU A 87 3.28 4.78 -17.64
N GLU A 88 3.50 4.94 -16.34
CA GLU A 88 4.85 5.15 -15.78
C GLU A 88 5.48 3.86 -15.27
N PHE A 89 4.73 2.75 -15.20
CA PHE A 89 5.30 1.45 -14.86
C PHE A 89 6.25 0.95 -15.96
N PRO A 90 7.47 0.47 -15.62
CA PRO A 90 8.47 0.04 -16.60
C PRO A 90 8.17 -1.36 -17.15
N LEU A 91 7.22 -1.46 -18.09
CA LEU A 91 6.72 -2.73 -18.64
C LEU A 91 7.77 -3.59 -19.36
N GLU A 92 8.88 -3.02 -19.80
CA GLU A 92 9.97 -3.79 -20.39
C GLU A 92 10.71 -4.67 -19.35
N TYR A 93 10.43 -4.49 -18.05
CA TYR A 93 11.00 -5.28 -16.95
C TYR A 93 9.97 -6.19 -16.26
N MET A 94 8.90 -6.58 -16.97
CA MET A 94 7.83 -7.43 -16.41
C MET A 94 8.32 -8.79 -15.90
N GLU A 95 9.34 -9.38 -16.51
CA GLU A 95 9.91 -10.65 -16.01
C GLU A 95 10.57 -10.46 -14.64
N ALA A 96 11.38 -9.42 -14.47
CA ALA A 96 12.00 -9.08 -13.19
C ALA A 96 10.94 -8.75 -12.13
N PHE A 97 9.87 -8.07 -12.52
CA PHE A 97 8.73 -7.80 -11.66
C PHE A 97 8.01 -9.10 -11.22
N GLN A 98 7.73 -10.02 -12.15
CA GLN A 98 7.05 -11.28 -11.86
C GLN A 98 7.81 -12.15 -10.86
N ARG A 99 9.15 -12.10 -10.86
CA ARG A 99 9.96 -12.85 -9.89
C ARG A 99 9.73 -12.44 -8.43
N GLN A 100 9.07 -11.30 -8.19
CA GLN A 100 8.67 -10.87 -6.85
C GLN A 100 7.32 -11.46 -6.40
N PHE A 101 6.61 -12.16 -7.29
CA PHE A 101 5.31 -12.73 -6.95
C PHE A 101 5.48 -13.99 -6.12
N VAL A 102 4.69 -14.05 -5.06
CA VAL A 102 4.71 -15.16 -4.10
C VAL A 102 3.27 -15.58 -3.80
N PRO A 103 3.01 -16.87 -3.52
CA PRO A 103 1.67 -17.33 -3.17
C PRO A 103 1.13 -16.65 -1.92
N ARG A 104 -0.20 -16.62 -1.77
CA ARG A 104 -0.89 -16.08 -0.58
C ARG A 104 -2.14 -16.87 -0.23
N TRP A 105 -2.62 -16.69 1.00
CA TRP A 105 -3.92 -17.19 1.42
C TRP A 105 -4.94 -16.06 1.57
N THR A 106 -6.22 -16.37 1.40
CA THR A 106 -7.34 -15.45 1.63
C THR A 106 -7.95 -15.59 3.02
N SER A 107 -7.68 -16.72 3.69
CA SER A 107 -8.19 -17.09 5.02
C SER A 107 -7.33 -16.57 6.19
N THR A 108 -6.11 -16.09 5.93
CA THR A 108 -5.11 -15.82 6.97
C THR A 108 -5.10 -14.39 7.51
N SER A 109 -6.07 -13.55 7.10
CA SER A 109 -6.14 -12.13 7.49
C SER A 109 -6.07 -11.92 9.01
N GLY A 110 -6.70 -12.79 9.80
CA GLY A 110 -6.65 -12.71 11.26
C GLY A 110 -5.23 -12.90 11.85
N ALA A 111 -4.45 -13.82 11.30
CA ALA A 111 -3.06 -14.03 11.71
C ALA A 111 -2.17 -12.86 11.28
N GLN A 112 -2.39 -12.35 10.07
CA GLN A 112 -1.67 -11.19 9.53
C GLN A 112 -1.88 -9.94 10.38
N VAL A 113 -3.14 -9.60 10.71
CA VAL A 113 -3.46 -8.43 11.55
C VAL A 113 -2.78 -8.52 12.92
N ARG A 114 -2.80 -9.69 13.57
CA ARG A 114 -2.09 -9.90 14.84
C ARG A 114 -0.57 -9.71 14.69
N GLY A 115 0.04 -10.29 13.66
CA GLY A 115 1.48 -10.16 13.41
C GLY A 115 1.89 -8.70 13.16
N ILE A 116 1.10 -7.95 12.40
CA ILE A 116 1.32 -6.52 12.18
C ILE A 116 1.20 -5.75 13.49
N GLY A 117 0.19 -6.05 14.32
CA GLY A 117 0.02 -5.45 15.65
C GLY A 117 1.22 -5.67 16.58
N GLU A 118 1.77 -6.89 16.63
CA GLU A 118 2.97 -7.17 17.43
C GLU A 118 4.21 -6.44 16.89
N ALA A 119 4.35 -6.33 15.57
CA ALA A 119 5.42 -5.52 14.96
C ALA A 119 5.28 -4.02 15.35
N LEU A 120 4.06 -3.48 15.30
CA LEU A 120 3.78 -2.09 15.71
C LEU A 120 4.15 -1.84 17.17
N LYS A 121 3.77 -2.74 18.09
CA LYS A 121 4.13 -2.63 19.51
C LYS A 121 5.64 -2.63 19.73
N LYS A 122 6.37 -3.45 18.97
CA LYS A 122 7.83 -3.55 19.07
C LYS A 122 8.56 -2.34 18.47
N ILE A 123 8.08 -1.82 17.35
CA ILE A 123 8.67 -0.64 16.68
C ILE A 123 8.34 0.64 17.46
N GLY A 124 7.14 0.72 18.05
CA GLY A 124 6.64 1.91 18.71
C GLY A 124 6.07 2.95 17.73
N SER A 125 6.06 4.21 18.17
CA SER A 125 5.48 5.32 17.42
C SER A 125 5.99 5.41 15.97
N CYS A 126 5.11 5.23 14.99
CA CYS A 126 5.51 5.29 13.58
C CYS A 126 4.40 5.79 12.63
N VAL A 127 4.81 6.18 11.42
CA VAL A 127 3.90 6.29 10.28
C VAL A 127 3.83 4.92 9.59
N LEU A 128 2.62 4.44 9.35
CA LEU A 128 2.37 3.18 8.65
C LEU A 128 1.99 3.45 7.20
N ILE A 129 2.80 2.98 6.26
CA ILE A 129 2.51 3.03 4.83
C ILE A 129 2.10 1.62 4.37
N CYS A 130 0.91 1.53 3.81
CA CYS A 130 0.28 0.29 3.39
C CYS A 130 0.02 0.32 1.89
N HIS A 131 0.14 -0.83 1.21
CA HIS A 131 -0.21 -0.98 -0.20
C HIS A 131 -1.30 -2.03 -0.42
N SER A 132 -2.31 -1.73 -1.25
CA SER A 132 -3.27 -2.74 -1.74
C SER A 132 -3.97 -3.48 -0.58
N GLN A 133 -3.88 -4.82 -0.54
CA GLN A 133 -4.38 -5.64 0.58
C GLN A 133 -3.81 -5.19 1.95
N GLY A 134 -2.59 -4.68 1.97
CA GLY A 134 -1.98 -4.10 3.17
C GLY A 134 -2.78 -2.93 3.73
N GLY A 135 -3.56 -2.22 2.91
CA GLY A 135 -4.47 -1.17 3.37
C GLY A 135 -5.52 -1.69 4.34
N PHE A 136 -6.20 -2.78 4.00
CA PHE A 136 -7.16 -3.44 4.88
C PHE A 136 -6.48 -4.01 6.13
N LEU A 137 -5.41 -4.80 5.95
CA LEU A 137 -4.73 -5.50 7.04
C LEU A 137 -4.06 -4.52 8.02
N GLY A 138 -3.31 -3.57 7.48
CA GLY A 138 -2.61 -2.55 8.24
C GLY A 138 -3.57 -1.53 8.86
N GLY A 139 -4.64 -1.15 8.14
CA GLY A 139 -5.68 -0.29 8.70
C GLY A 139 -6.35 -0.92 9.92
N LYS A 140 -6.69 -2.21 9.85
CA LYS A 140 -7.29 -2.92 10.99
C LYS A 140 -6.31 -3.04 12.16
N ALA A 141 -5.07 -3.44 11.88
CA ALA A 141 -4.03 -3.52 12.91
C ALA A 141 -3.75 -2.14 13.56
N ALA A 142 -3.80 -1.06 12.79
CA ALA A 142 -3.63 0.30 13.29
C ALA A 142 -4.78 0.75 14.19
N VAL A 143 -6.03 0.41 13.85
CA VAL A 143 -7.19 0.68 14.73
C VAL A 143 -7.02 -0.02 16.08
N GLU A 144 -6.55 -1.27 16.09
CA GLU A 144 -6.28 -2.04 17.31
C GLU A 144 -5.06 -1.54 18.11
N ASN A 145 -4.20 -0.71 17.50
CA ASN A 145 -2.94 -0.22 18.08
C ASN A 145 -2.77 1.30 17.88
N ILE A 146 -3.87 2.06 17.92
CA ILE A 146 -3.89 3.44 17.41
C ILE A 146 -2.96 4.39 18.16
N ASP A 147 -2.65 4.10 19.43
CA ASP A 147 -1.79 4.94 20.27
C ASP A 147 -0.32 5.00 19.80
N VAL A 148 0.14 4.02 19.00
CA VAL A 148 1.49 4.04 18.42
C VAL A 148 1.49 4.52 16.96
N ILE A 149 0.36 4.93 16.42
CA ILE A 149 0.27 5.40 15.04
C ILE A 149 0.33 6.92 15.00
N LYS A 150 1.34 7.46 14.30
CA LYS A 150 1.47 8.90 14.05
C LYS A 150 0.69 9.35 12.83
N GLY A 151 0.51 8.45 11.86
CA GLY A 151 -0.26 8.68 10.64
C GLY A 151 -0.29 7.41 9.79
N LEU A 152 -1.28 7.31 8.91
CA LEU A 152 -1.40 6.23 7.95
C LEU A 152 -1.37 6.75 6.53
N ILE A 153 -0.69 6.01 5.66
CA ILE A 153 -0.67 6.27 4.22
C ILE A 153 -1.13 5.00 3.51
N CYS A 154 -2.35 5.03 2.99
CA CYS A 154 -3.02 3.94 2.30
C CYS A 154 -2.83 4.12 0.80
N VAL A 155 -1.77 3.52 0.26
CA VAL A 155 -1.49 3.50 -1.17
C VAL A 155 -2.37 2.45 -1.81
N GLU A 156 -3.31 2.88 -2.66
CA GLU A 156 -4.09 1.96 -3.50
C GLU A 156 -4.82 0.88 -2.69
N ALA A 157 -5.29 1.22 -1.48
CA ALA A 157 -5.82 0.26 -0.53
C ALA A 157 -7.01 -0.54 -1.11
N SER A 158 -7.02 -1.84 -0.86
CA SER A 158 -8.15 -2.71 -1.17
C SER A 158 -8.82 -3.16 0.12
N GLY A 159 -9.94 -2.54 0.44
CA GLY A 159 -10.70 -2.76 1.67
C GLY A 159 -10.26 -1.88 2.84
N TRP A 160 -11.15 -1.78 3.83
CA TRP A 160 -11.05 -0.86 4.96
C TRP A 160 -11.42 -1.56 6.27
N PRO A 161 -10.96 -1.05 7.43
CA PRO A 161 -11.55 -1.43 8.72
C PRO A 161 -13.07 -1.24 8.66
N ARG A 162 -13.82 -2.06 9.41
CA ARG A 162 -15.27 -1.85 9.48
C ARG A 162 -15.52 -0.48 10.10
N LEU A 163 -16.41 0.31 9.50
CA LEU A 163 -16.74 1.64 9.99
C LEU A 163 -17.24 1.60 11.44
N THR A 164 -17.93 0.53 11.84
CA THR A 164 -18.39 0.30 13.22
C THR A 164 -17.26 0.15 14.24
N ASP A 165 -16.06 -0.23 13.79
CA ASP A 165 -14.87 -0.35 14.65
C ASP A 165 -14.18 1.03 14.84
N ILE A 166 -14.60 2.07 14.12
CA ILE A 166 -14.07 3.43 14.19
C ILE A 166 -15.00 4.31 15.03
N ASN A 167 -14.50 4.81 16.17
CA ASN A 167 -15.18 5.81 16.98
C ASN A 167 -14.44 7.15 16.94
N LYS A 168 -15.00 8.18 17.61
CA LYS A 168 -14.41 9.53 17.65
C LYS A 168 -12.99 9.56 18.20
N ASP A 169 -12.68 8.70 19.17
CA ASP A 169 -11.35 8.67 19.78
C ASP A 169 -10.33 8.12 18.78
N ILE A 170 -10.65 7.02 18.09
CA ILE A 170 -9.80 6.45 17.04
C ILE A 170 -9.62 7.45 15.88
N ALA A 171 -10.72 8.03 15.40
CA ALA A 171 -10.70 8.92 14.24
C ALA A 171 -9.80 10.15 14.44
N LYS A 172 -9.73 10.67 15.67
CA LYS A 172 -8.95 11.86 16.03
C LYS A 172 -7.47 11.60 16.32
N LYS A 173 -7.06 10.34 16.49
CA LYS A 173 -5.72 10.00 16.98
C LYS A 173 -4.63 10.18 15.94
N ALA A 174 -4.91 9.84 14.69
CA ALA A 174 -3.92 9.88 13.61
C ALA A 174 -4.59 10.27 12.29
N PRO A 175 -3.94 11.10 11.46
CA PRO A 175 -4.45 11.39 10.12
C PRO A 175 -4.21 10.22 9.16
N TRP A 176 -5.13 10.09 8.20
CA TRP A 176 -5.10 9.07 7.16
C TRP A 176 -4.97 9.75 5.79
N LEU A 177 -3.95 9.35 5.03
CA LEU A 177 -3.76 9.79 3.66
C LEU A 177 -4.00 8.61 2.72
N VAL A 178 -5.06 8.67 1.94
CA VAL A 178 -5.40 7.66 0.94
C VAL A 178 -4.96 8.16 -0.44
N LEU A 179 -4.15 7.35 -1.13
CA LEU A 179 -3.58 7.69 -2.43
C LEU A 179 -4.11 6.74 -3.51
N LEU A 180 -4.64 7.31 -4.58
CA LEU A 180 -5.02 6.59 -5.80
C LEU A 180 -4.19 7.12 -6.97
N GLY A 181 -3.71 6.21 -7.81
CA GLY A 181 -3.02 6.47 -9.07
C GLY A 181 -3.97 6.90 -10.18
N ASP A 182 -3.50 6.76 -11.40
CA ASP A 182 -4.23 7.07 -12.62
C ASP A 182 -5.07 5.88 -13.12
N TYR A 183 -5.84 6.09 -14.19
CA TYR A 183 -6.65 5.08 -14.89
C TYR A 183 -7.73 4.42 -14.04
N ILE A 184 -8.10 5.03 -12.90
CA ILE A 184 -9.16 4.53 -12.00
C ILE A 184 -10.48 4.34 -12.74
N ASP A 185 -10.83 5.29 -13.61
CA ASP A 185 -12.09 5.26 -14.35
C ASP A 185 -12.13 4.21 -15.47
N GLU A 186 -11.00 3.61 -15.83
CA GLU A 186 -10.92 2.54 -16.84
C GLU A 186 -11.21 1.15 -16.26
N SER A 187 -11.32 1.02 -14.93
CA SER A 187 -11.54 -0.27 -14.27
C SER A 187 -12.75 -0.19 -13.32
N PRO A 188 -13.81 -1.01 -13.53
CA PRO A 188 -14.96 -1.07 -12.61
C PRO A 188 -14.55 -1.36 -11.17
N ARG A 189 -13.55 -2.23 -10.97
CA ARG A 189 -12.98 -2.56 -9.67
C ARG A 189 -12.42 -1.31 -8.97
N TRP A 190 -11.64 -0.51 -9.68
CA TRP A 190 -11.00 0.68 -9.12
C TRP A 190 -11.98 1.84 -8.92
N ARG A 191 -13.02 1.95 -9.75
CA ARG A 191 -14.14 2.85 -9.48
C ARG A 191 -14.86 2.51 -8.17
N SER A 192 -15.12 1.22 -7.92
CA SER A 192 -15.69 0.76 -6.63
C SER A 192 -14.75 1.09 -5.46
N ALA A 193 -13.46 0.76 -5.60
CA ALA A 193 -12.48 1.03 -4.56
C ALA A 193 -12.34 2.53 -4.24
N ARG A 194 -12.46 3.42 -5.25
CA ARG A 194 -12.51 4.88 -5.04
C ARG A 194 -13.73 5.30 -4.24
N THR A 195 -14.90 4.74 -4.55
CA THR A 195 -16.14 5.02 -3.79
C THR A 195 -15.98 4.58 -2.32
N GLU A 196 -15.53 3.34 -2.09
CA GLU A 196 -15.29 2.82 -0.74
C GLU A 196 -14.27 3.67 0.04
N ALA A 197 -13.21 4.14 -0.63
CA ALA A 197 -12.23 5.04 -0.04
C ALA A 197 -12.83 6.40 0.36
N ALA A 198 -13.70 6.95 -0.49
CA ALA A 198 -14.40 8.21 -0.20
C ALA A 198 -15.32 8.04 1.02
N GLU A 199 -16.14 6.98 1.05
CA GLU A 199 -17.02 6.66 2.18
C GLU A 199 -16.25 6.50 3.49
N PHE A 200 -15.09 5.82 3.46
CA PHE A 200 -14.23 5.69 4.64
C PHE A 200 -13.70 7.05 5.12
N CYS A 201 -13.17 7.88 4.21
CA CYS A 201 -12.66 9.21 4.54
C CYS A 201 -13.77 10.12 5.09
N GLU A 202 -14.95 10.11 4.48
CA GLU A 202 -16.13 10.86 4.93
C GLU A 202 -16.55 10.43 6.34
N HIS A 203 -16.60 9.11 6.60
CA HIS A 203 -16.93 8.58 7.91
C HIS A 203 -15.92 9.05 8.98
N MET A 204 -14.61 8.90 8.71
CA MET A 204 -13.54 9.37 9.60
C MET A 204 -13.67 10.87 9.91
N ASN A 205 -13.93 11.69 8.89
CA ASN A 205 -14.07 13.14 9.03
C ASN A 205 -15.36 13.53 9.77
N SER A 206 -16.47 12.79 9.59
CA SER A 206 -17.73 13.02 10.32
C SER A 206 -17.57 12.82 11.84
N LEU A 207 -16.60 12.01 12.25
CA LEU A 207 -16.22 11.77 13.64
C LEU A 207 -15.21 12.80 14.18
N GLY A 208 -14.82 13.78 13.36
CA GLY A 208 -13.84 14.81 13.67
C GLY A 208 -12.38 14.38 13.45
N GLY A 209 -12.14 13.31 12.68
CA GLY A 209 -10.82 12.89 12.26
C GLY A 209 -10.24 13.74 11.12
N ASN A 210 -9.09 13.30 10.59
CA ASN A 210 -8.44 13.92 9.44
C ASN A 210 -8.05 12.85 8.43
N ALA A 211 -8.96 12.55 7.50
CA ALA A 211 -8.74 11.63 6.40
C ALA A 211 -8.83 12.37 5.05
N SER A 212 -7.83 12.17 4.20
CA SER A 212 -7.75 12.78 2.88
C SER A 212 -7.68 11.71 1.79
N LEU A 213 -8.50 11.83 0.76
CA LEU A 213 -8.41 11.02 -0.46
C LEU A 213 -7.79 11.86 -1.57
N ILE A 214 -6.63 11.44 -2.08
CA ILE A 214 -5.87 12.14 -3.11
C ILE A 214 -5.72 11.27 -4.35
N SER A 215 -6.09 11.85 -5.48
CA SER A 215 -5.76 11.38 -6.81
C SER A 215 -4.37 11.91 -7.20
N LEU A 216 -3.42 11.01 -7.44
CA LEU A 216 -2.04 11.34 -7.83
C LEU A 216 -1.95 12.16 -9.12
N PRO A 217 -2.75 11.91 -10.17
CA PRO A 217 -2.83 12.79 -11.33
C PRO A 217 -3.15 14.26 -11.00
N ASP A 218 -4.01 14.51 -10.00
CA ASP A 218 -4.44 15.86 -9.62
C ASP A 218 -3.33 16.64 -8.91
N VAL A 219 -2.36 15.94 -8.33
CA VAL A 219 -1.17 16.51 -7.69
C VAL A 219 0.10 16.38 -8.55
N GLY A 220 -0.06 16.07 -9.85
CA GLY A 220 1.02 16.15 -10.85
C GLY A 220 1.70 14.81 -11.19
N PHE A 221 1.24 13.69 -10.65
CA PHE A 221 1.79 12.35 -10.92
C PHE A 221 0.86 11.56 -11.84
N LYS A 222 0.66 12.06 -13.07
CA LYS A 222 -0.10 11.36 -14.12
C LYS A 222 0.61 10.07 -14.53
N GLY A 223 -0.15 9.06 -14.94
CA GLY A 223 0.40 7.77 -15.36
C GLY A 223 0.76 6.80 -14.25
N ALA A 224 0.50 7.18 -12.98
CA ALA A 224 0.78 6.35 -11.82
C ALA A 224 -0.07 5.07 -11.85
N SER A 225 0.57 3.91 -11.86
CA SER A 225 -0.06 2.59 -11.82
C SER A 225 -0.49 2.22 -10.39
N HIS A 226 -1.03 1.02 -10.22
CA HIS A 226 -1.21 0.46 -8.87
C HIS A 226 0.11 0.23 -8.15
N MET A 227 1.19 -0.03 -8.90
CA MET A 227 2.54 -0.26 -8.41
C MET A 227 3.34 1.03 -8.40
N LEU A 228 2.73 2.14 -7.98
CA LEU A 228 3.32 3.49 -8.00
C LEU A 228 4.64 3.66 -7.26
N MET A 229 4.98 2.72 -6.36
CA MET A 229 6.30 2.67 -5.72
C MET A 229 7.42 2.16 -6.65
N MET A 230 7.04 1.56 -7.79
CA MET A 230 7.92 1.01 -8.81
C MET A 230 7.86 1.78 -10.14
N ASP A 231 6.88 2.67 -10.32
CA ASP A 231 6.78 3.53 -11.49
C ASP A 231 8.05 4.39 -11.68
N ARG A 232 8.29 4.87 -12.90
CA ARG A 232 9.49 5.66 -13.25
C ARG A 232 9.65 6.92 -12.43
N HIS A 233 8.54 7.54 -12.05
CA HIS A 233 8.49 8.72 -11.21
C HIS A 233 8.30 8.41 -9.71
N SER A 234 8.52 7.16 -9.28
CA SER A 234 8.22 6.71 -7.91
C SER A 234 9.04 7.44 -6.84
N ASP A 235 10.25 7.90 -7.17
CA ASP A 235 11.12 8.74 -6.34
C ASP A 235 10.45 10.08 -6.02
N LYS A 236 9.80 10.70 -7.01
CA LYS A 236 9.08 11.97 -6.84
C LYS A 236 7.85 11.80 -5.95
N ILE A 237 7.14 10.68 -6.09
CA ILE A 237 6.01 10.36 -5.20
C ILE A 237 6.51 10.13 -3.78
N ALA A 238 7.60 9.38 -3.59
CA ALA A 238 8.23 9.19 -2.28
C ALA A 238 8.64 10.54 -1.65
N GLY A 239 9.21 11.45 -2.44
CA GLY A 239 9.55 12.80 -1.98
C GLY A 239 8.32 13.63 -1.58
N TRP A 240 7.21 13.52 -2.30
CA TRP A 240 5.95 14.19 -1.96
C TRP A 240 5.36 13.62 -0.66
N ILE A 241 5.34 12.29 -0.52
CA ILE A 241 4.93 11.61 0.73
C ILE A 241 5.83 12.03 1.89
N SER A 242 7.14 12.12 1.68
CA SER A 242 8.10 12.54 2.71
C SER A 242 7.76 13.92 3.26
N LYS A 243 7.43 14.88 2.38
CA LYS A 243 6.98 16.22 2.80
C LYS A 243 5.72 16.16 3.66
N TRP A 244 4.75 15.33 3.29
CA TRP A 244 3.55 15.12 4.11
C TRP A 244 3.90 14.58 5.50
N ILE A 245 4.81 13.60 5.58
CA ILE A 245 5.27 13.03 6.86
C ILE A 245 6.00 14.08 7.71
N PHE A 246 6.85 14.93 7.13
CA PHE A 246 7.55 15.98 7.87
C PHE A 246 6.59 17.01 8.48
N VAL A 247 5.59 17.45 7.71
CA VAL A 247 4.55 18.36 8.19
C VAL A 247 3.75 17.73 9.32
N LEU A 248 3.35 16.46 9.16
CA LEU A 248 2.66 15.70 10.19
C LEU A 248 3.44 15.63 11.51
N CYS A 249 4.74 15.32 11.42
CA CYS A 249 5.59 15.16 12.59
C CYS A 249 6.12 16.48 13.16
N ARG A 250 5.75 17.64 12.58
CA ARG A 250 6.28 18.98 12.91
C ARG A 250 7.81 19.00 13.01
N ILE A 251 8.47 18.30 12.10
CA ILE A 251 9.92 18.37 12.00
C ILE A 251 10.22 19.61 11.18
N ASP A 252 10.58 20.71 11.85
CA ASP A 252 11.17 21.89 11.20
C ASP A 252 12.50 21.47 10.59
N LEU A 253 12.49 21.08 9.30
CA LEU A 253 13.67 20.75 8.52
C LEU A 253 14.61 21.95 8.24
N PHE A 254 14.37 23.11 8.87
CA PHE A 254 15.15 24.34 8.71
C PHE A 254 15.86 24.79 10.00
N LYS A 255 16.16 23.87 10.91
CA LYS A 255 16.97 24.15 12.11
C LYS A 255 18.34 23.50 12.10
N TYR A 256 19.06 23.47 10.98
CA TYR A 256 20.52 23.28 10.98
C TYR A 256 21.14 23.99 9.76
#